data_AF-A0A7C3PZ53-F1
#
_entry.id   AF-A0A7C3PZ53-F1
#
_cell.length_a   1.000
_cell.length_b   1.000
_cell.length_c   1.000
_cell.angle_alpha   90.00
_cell.angle_beta   90.00
_cell.angle_gamma   90.00
#
_symmetry.space_group_name_H-M   'P 1'
#
loop_
_entity.id
_entity.type
_entity.pdbx_description
1 polymer ?
#
loop_
_entity_poly.entity_id
_entity_poly.type
_entity_poly.pdbx_seq_one_letter_code
_entity_poly.pdbx_strand_id
1 'polypeptide(L)'
;MEEQRSGGRPAWFWVITLLALALSSAPYVFGYLNQPGESLYLGVHWGFDDHAVYAAWAKQAQEGKVLFENRFTTDPQPGLTFQAYFLLMGNIAKFTGIPVAMHIGRVLFGLLFLFALYRLVCRLSQSSFARGVMFSTAIFGAGTGYLYWARYLGDLGMNRPIDVWQPEAFTFPSLMTNGLFCAALWLIVVFWNSLLDARHSAKAVIPGFLAVLVLTNIHTYDTLTIGIVGVGFLASQIAAKNVTGAWLVRAGIMAAGALPSLAWFLYVRSKDPVFAARAETVTTSPSLYNVLVGYGPLLLLALLAFFIGRYRKETGESPGYGHTACTMLAALLIALVIIQAQSSYSPEQPWLGAIPWLLLAVVGAFLCAWLRPEVPAYGLMFAWIVMGLIALYYPGLFQRKLAMGLSIPIGLMAGASIAWLLERVQEQSRASAAVLAVLVLSITSLRWIERDLYMVRDNVT
;
A
#
# COMPACT_ATOMS: atom_id res chain seq x y z
N MET A 1 -29.07 18.88 12.96
CA MET A 1 -29.97 17.71 13.13
C MET A 1 -30.83 17.63 11.88
N GLU A 2 -30.42 16.86 10.86
CA GLU A 2 -31.29 16.21 9.84
C GLU A 2 -30.49 15.44 8.77
N GLU A 3 -29.38 14.77 9.13
CA GLU A 3 -28.61 13.97 8.15
C GLU A 3 -28.23 12.59 8.71
N GLN A 4 -29.13 12.00 9.49
CA GLN A 4 -28.93 10.67 10.11
C GLN A 4 -29.86 9.59 9.53
N ARG A 5 -30.44 9.78 8.33
CA ARG A 5 -31.39 8.81 7.73
C ARG A 5 -31.20 8.51 6.25
N SER A 6 -29.96 8.32 5.79
CA SER A 6 -29.71 7.33 4.74
C SER A 6 -28.45 6.55 5.07
N GLY A 7 -28.55 5.23 5.24
CA GLY A 7 -27.40 4.35 5.46
C GLY A 7 -26.50 4.20 4.22
N GLY A 8 -26.60 5.12 3.26
CA GLY A 8 -25.87 5.13 2.00
C GLY A 8 -24.53 5.85 2.12
N ARG A 9 -23.58 5.46 1.27
CA ARG A 9 -22.33 6.20 1.12
C ARG A 9 -22.61 7.53 0.41
N PRO A 10 -21.92 8.63 0.76
CA PRO A 10 -22.17 9.94 0.17
C PRO A 10 -21.84 9.94 -1.33
N ALA A 11 -22.49 10.80 -2.11
CA ALA A 11 -22.31 10.85 -3.57
C ALA A 11 -20.83 11.04 -3.97
N TRP A 12 -20.07 11.86 -3.23
CA TRP A 12 -18.65 12.08 -3.49
C TRP A 12 -17.82 10.80 -3.43
N PHE A 13 -18.20 9.83 -2.58
CA PHE A 13 -17.48 8.56 -2.47
C PHE A 13 -17.52 7.82 -3.80
N TRP A 14 -18.72 7.72 -4.38
CA TRP A 14 -18.91 7.07 -5.68
C TRP A 14 -18.21 7.83 -6.80
N VAL A 15 -18.29 9.16 -6.81
CA VAL A 15 -17.60 9.99 -7.82
C VAL A 15 -16.09 9.74 -7.78
N ILE A 16 -15.47 9.82 -6.60
CA ILE A 16 -14.02 9.63 -6.45
C ILE A 16 -13.60 8.19 -6.76
N THR A 17 -14.38 7.20 -6.32
CA THR A 17 -14.11 5.77 -6.62
C THR A 17 -14.21 5.48 -8.11
N LEU A 18 -15.28 5.92 -8.78
CA LEU A 18 -15.47 5.71 -10.21
C LEU A 18 -14.41 6.47 -11.01
N LEU A 19 -14.06 7.70 -10.61
CA LEU A 19 -12.98 8.46 -11.22
C LEU A 19 -11.64 7.74 -11.11
N ALA A 20 -11.28 7.23 -9.93
CA ALA A 20 -10.03 6.48 -9.75
C ALA A 20 -9.97 5.21 -10.63
N LEU A 21 -11.07 4.46 -10.72
CA LEU A 21 -11.16 3.28 -11.57
C LEU A 21 -11.16 3.63 -13.06
N ALA A 22 -11.83 4.70 -13.46
CA ALA A 22 -11.86 5.17 -14.84
C ALA A 22 -10.46 5.65 -15.28
N LEU A 23 -9.83 6.53 -14.49
CA LEU A 23 -8.49 7.05 -14.79
C LEU A 23 -7.44 5.93 -14.81
N SER A 24 -7.50 5.00 -13.86
CA SER A 24 -6.58 3.84 -13.86
C SER A 24 -6.82 2.86 -15.00
N SER A 25 -7.98 2.93 -15.67
CA SER A 25 -8.33 2.09 -16.81
C SER A 25 -8.14 2.79 -18.16
N ALA A 26 -7.92 4.11 -18.17
CA ALA A 26 -7.85 4.90 -19.40
C ALA A 26 -6.73 4.43 -20.34
N PRO A 27 -5.48 4.17 -19.90
CA PRO A 27 -4.44 3.65 -20.80
C PRO A 27 -4.78 2.28 -21.39
N TYR A 28 -5.48 1.44 -20.62
CA TYR A 28 -5.90 0.12 -21.06
C TYR A 28 -6.93 0.19 -22.18
N VAL A 29 -7.96 1.02 -22.01
CA VAL A 29 -8.99 1.27 -23.02
C VAL A 29 -8.37 1.90 -24.27
N PHE A 30 -7.47 2.87 -24.10
CA PHE A 30 -6.76 3.50 -25.20
C PHE A 30 -5.98 2.47 -26.05
N GLY A 31 -5.21 1.58 -25.41
CA GLY A 31 -4.46 0.55 -26.16
C GLY A 31 -5.34 -0.47 -26.84
N TYR A 32 -6.46 -0.87 -26.22
CA TYR A 32 -7.41 -1.79 -26.85
C TYR A 32 -8.08 -1.18 -28.09
N LEU A 33 -8.48 0.09 -28.03
CA LEU A 33 -9.14 0.77 -29.14
C LEU A 33 -8.20 1.10 -30.31
N ASN A 34 -6.90 1.21 -30.04
CA ASN A 34 -5.89 1.57 -31.05
C ASN A 34 -5.00 0.38 -31.47
N GLN A 35 -5.30 -0.84 -31.02
CA GLN A 35 -4.49 -2.00 -31.39
C GLN A 35 -4.47 -2.20 -32.93
N PRO A 36 -3.31 -2.45 -33.56
CA PRO A 36 -3.22 -2.79 -34.97
C PRO A 36 -4.12 -3.98 -35.32
N GLY A 37 -4.73 -3.98 -36.50
CA GLY A 37 -5.84 -4.87 -36.85
C GLY A 37 -5.59 -6.36 -36.61
N GLU A 38 -4.41 -6.88 -37.00
CA GLU A 38 -4.06 -8.29 -36.81
C GLU A 38 -3.32 -8.59 -35.49
N SER A 39 -3.14 -7.59 -34.63
CA SER A 39 -2.44 -7.74 -33.35
C SER A 39 -3.38 -8.02 -32.19
N LEU A 40 -2.86 -8.71 -31.17
CA LEU A 40 -3.56 -8.91 -29.89
C LEU A 40 -2.97 -7.97 -28.84
N TYR A 41 -3.79 -7.08 -28.30
CA TYR A 41 -3.40 -6.27 -27.15
C TYR A 41 -3.41 -7.08 -25.85
N LEU A 42 -2.24 -7.19 -25.22
CA LEU A 42 -2.05 -7.99 -24.00
C LEU A 42 -2.43 -7.25 -22.72
N GLY A 43 -2.63 -5.92 -22.77
CA GLY A 43 -3.00 -5.13 -21.61
C GLY A 43 -1.89 -5.03 -20.55
N VAL A 44 -0.63 -4.91 -20.98
CA VAL A 44 0.55 -4.73 -20.10
C VAL A 44 1.42 -3.62 -20.68
N HIS A 45 1.69 -2.58 -19.89
CA HIS A 45 2.44 -1.39 -20.35
C HIS A 45 3.81 -1.27 -19.69
N TRP A 46 3.98 -1.92 -18.55
CA TRP A 46 5.16 -1.83 -17.71
C TRP A 46 5.38 -3.17 -17.00
N GLY A 47 6.64 -3.52 -16.69
CA GLY A 47 6.97 -4.74 -15.93
C GLY A 47 6.54 -6.02 -16.65
N PHE A 48 6.76 -6.10 -17.97
CA PHE A 48 6.30 -7.24 -18.78
C PHE A 48 6.81 -8.59 -18.25
N ASP A 49 8.02 -8.61 -17.70
CA ASP A 49 8.63 -9.77 -17.03
C ASP A 49 7.76 -10.32 -15.89
N ASP A 50 7.36 -9.47 -14.93
CA ASP A 50 6.48 -9.86 -13.83
C ASP A 50 5.11 -10.33 -14.34
N HIS A 51 4.54 -9.59 -15.30
CA HIS A 51 3.23 -9.90 -15.86
C HIS A 51 3.22 -11.20 -16.68
N ALA A 52 4.31 -11.55 -17.35
CA ALA A 52 4.44 -12.81 -18.05
C ALA A 52 4.46 -13.99 -17.08
N VAL A 53 5.10 -13.86 -15.92
CA VAL A 53 5.04 -14.86 -14.84
C VAL A 53 3.63 -15.02 -14.30
N TYR A 54 2.91 -13.92 -14.10
CA TYR A 54 1.52 -13.92 -13.66
C TYR A 54 0.60 -14.61 -14.68
N ALA A 55 0.78 -14.31 -15.97
CA ALA A 55 0.05 -14.94 -17.05
C ALA A 55 0.35 -16.44 -17.13
N ALA A 56 1.59 -16.87 -16.92
CA ALA A 56 1.97 -18.28 -16.92
C ALA A 56 1.29 -19.08 -15.79
N TRP A 57 1.17 -18.51 -14.59
CA TRP A 57 0.41 -19.13 -13.50
C TRP A 57 -1.10 -19.16 -13.78
N ALA A 58 -1.66 -18.06 -14.27
CA ALA A 58 -3.06 -18.01 -14.68
C ALA A 58 -3.36 -19.01 -15.81
N LYS A 59 -2.43 -19.21 -16.75
CA LYS A 59 -2.55 -20.18 -17.84
C LYS A 59 -2.61 -21.61 -17.30
N GLN A 60 -1.75 -21.97 -16.35
CA GLN A 60 -1.79 -23.29 -15.70
C GLN A 60 -3.14 -23.53 -15.00
N ALA A 61 -3.66 -22.52 -14.30
CA ALA A 61 -5.00 -22.59 -13.69
C ALA A 61 -6.14 -22.66 -14.73
N GLN A 62 -6.00 -21.96 -15.86
CA GLN A 62 -6.93 -22.05 -16.99
C GLN A 62 -6.98 -23.47 -17.56
N GLU A 63 -5.83 -24.14 -17.63
CA GLU A 63 -5.68 -25.55 -18.03
C GLU A 63 -6.16 -26.56 -16.96
N GLY A 64 -6.60 -26.09 -15.79
CA GLY A 64 -7.15 -26.91 -14.72
C GLY A 64 -6.14 -27.36 -13.66
N LYS A 65 -4.88 -26.91 -13.71
CA LYS A 65 -3.90 -27.16 -12.64
C LYS A 65 -4.25 -26.32 -11.40
N VAL A 66 -3.96 -26.86 -10.21
CA VAL A 66 -4.08 -26.16 -8.92
C VAL A 66 -2.72 -25.77 -8.36
N LEU A 67 -1.73 -26.64 -8.55
CA LEU A 67 -0.33 -26.38 -8.23
C LEU A 67 0.43 -26.09 -9.52
N PHE A 68 1.39 -25.18 -9.42
CA PHE A 68 2.07 -24.57 -10.56
C PHE A 68 3.57 -24.83 -10.52
N GLU A 69 4.17 -24.83 -11.71
CA GLU A 69 5.61 -24.81 -11.92
C GLU A 69 6.05 -23.47 -12.51
N ASN A 70 7.35 -23.16 -12.42
CA ASN A 70 7.94 -22.02 -13.11
C ASN A 70 8.18 -22.37 -14.59
N ARG A 71 7.40 -21.77 -15.50
CA ARG A 71 7.53 -22.01 -16.95
C ARG A 71 8.67 -21.21 -17.63
N PHE A 72 9.47 -20.48 -16.87
CA PHE A 72 10.61 -19.69 -17.38
C PHE A 72 11.97 -20.37 -17.14
N THR A 73 11.97 -21.66 -16.83
CA THR A 73 13.17 -22.51 -16.77
C THR A 73 12.83 -23.91 -17.28
N THR A 74 13.85 -24.62 -17.75
CA THR A 74 13.79 -26.03 -18.14
C THR A 74 14.23 -26.98 -17.02
N ASP A 75 14.69 -26.44 -15.89
CA ASP A 75 15.14 -27.25 -14.75
C ASP A 75 13.99 -28.12 -14.21
N PRO A 76 14.27 -29.33 -13.71
CA PRO A 76 13.25 -30.19 -13.11
C PRO A 76 12.62 -29.55 -11.85
N GLN A 77 11.28 -29.60 -11.75
CA GLN A 77 10.53 -29.01 -10.65
C GLN A 77 9.39 -29.94 -10.23
N PRO A 78 9.09 -30.01 -8.93
CA PRO A 78 7.97 -30.81 -8.44
C PRO A 78 6.60 -30.14 -8.68
N GLY A 79 6.55 -28.88 -9.12
CA GLY A 79 5.32 -28.17 -9.46
C GLY A 79 4.41 -27.90 -8.24
N LEU A 80 5.00 -27.49 -7.11
CA LEU A 80 4.29 -27.36 -5.82
C LEU A 80 3.78 -25.94 -5.53
N THR A 81 4.02 -24.97 -6.41
CA THR A 81 3.67 -23.57 -6.15
C THR A 81 2.15 -23.39 -6.13
N PHE A 82 1.60 -22.86 -5.04
CA PHE A 82 0.18 -22.55 -4.94
C PHE A 82 -0.02 -21.04 -4.80
N GLN A 83 -0.68 -20.42 -5.78
CA GLN A 83 -1.01 -18.99 -5.75
C GLN A 83 -2.52 -18.79 -5.93
N ALA A 84 -3.23 -18.52 -4.83
CA ALA A 84 -4.70 -18.43 -4.81
C ALA A 84 -5.26 -17.36 -5.76
N TYR A 85 -4.58 -16.21 -5.88
CA TYR A 85 -4.99 -15.15 -6.80
C TYR A 85 -4.97 -15.63 -8.26
N PHE A 86 -3.89 -16.28 -8.69
CA PHE A 86 -3.76 -16.75 -10.07
C PHE A 86 -4.62 -17.99 -10.35
N LEU A 87 -4.91 -18.80 -9.34
CA LEU A 87 -5.92 -19.85 -9.44
C LEU A 87 -7.31 -19.26 -9.74
N LEU A 88 -7.70 -18.20 -9.03
CA LEU A 88 -8.96 -17.50 -9.30
C LEU A 88 -8.97 -16.89 -10.70
N MET A 89 -7.93 -16.13 -11.07
CA MET A 89 -7.85 -15.48 -12.38
C MET A 89 -7.81 -16.47 -13.54
N GLY A 90 -7.09 -17.59 -13.40
CA GLY A 90 -7.05 -18.62 -14.44
C GLY A 90 -8.38 -19.32 -14.66
N ASN A 91 -9.17 -19.53 -13.59
CA ASN A 91 -10.53 -20.07 -13.74
C ASN A 91 -11.48 -19.09 -14.43
N ILE A 92 -11.36 -17.78 -14.15
CA ILE A 92 -12.10 -16.75 -14.91
C ILE A 92 -11.64 -16.75 -16.38
N ALA A 93 -10.33 -16.88 -16.61
CA ALA A 93 -9.74 -16.89 -17.95
C ALA A 93 -10.24 -18.04 -18.83
N LYS A 94 -10.83 -19.12 -18.29
CA LYS A 94 -11.47 -20.17 -19.07
C LYS A 94 -12.59 -19.64 -19.97
N PHE A 95 -13.24 -18.56 -19.56
CA PHE A 95 -14.36 -17.95 -20.28
C PHE A 95 -13.97 -16.65 -20.99
N THR A 96 -12.96 -15.94 -20.50
CA THR A 96 -12.64 -14.58 -20.96
C THR A 96 -11.29 -14.47 -21.68
N GLY A 97 -10.43 -15.48 -21.58
CA GLY A 97 -9.00 -15.34 -21.86
C GLY A 97 -8.25 -14.62 -20.74
N ILE A 98 -6.92 -14.77 -20.74
CA ILE A 98 -6.03 -14.27 -19.67
C ILE A 98 -6.01 -12.74 -19.59
N PRO A 99 -5.86 -11.97 -20.69
CA PRO A 99 -5.80 -10.51 -20.59
C PRO A 99 -7.04 -9.91 -19.92
N VAL A 100 -8.23 -10.35 -20.33
CA VAL A 100 -9.51 -9.89 -19.77
C VAL A 100 -9.66 -10.31 -18.31
N ALA A 101 -9.30 -11.55 -17.94
CA ALA A 101 -9.37 -12.02 -16.57
C ALA A 101 -8.50 -11.18 -15.62
N MET A 102 -7.27 -10.84 -16.05
CA MET A 102 -6.36 -10.01 -15.27
C MET A 102 -6.91 -8.59 -15.06
N HIS A 103 -7.56 -8.01 -16.07
CA HIS A 103 -8.24 -6.71 -15.94
C HIS A 103 -9.47 -6.77 -15.03
N ILE A 104 -10.27 -7.84 -15.10
CA ILE A 104 -11.39 -8.08 -14.16
C ILE A 104 -10.84 -8.09 -12.73
N GLY A 105 -9.75 -8.82 -12.47
CA GLY A 105 -9.08 -8.83 -11.17
C GLY A 105 -8.68 -7.43 -10.71
N ARG A 106 -8.03 -6.65 -11.57
CA ARG A 106 -7.60 -5.27 -11.26
C ARG A 106 -8.77 -4.37 -10.85
N VAL A 107 -9.84 -4.34 -11.65
CA VAL A 107 -11.00 -3.48 -11.38
C VAL A 107 -11.77 -3.95 -10.15
N LEU A 108 -12.01 -5.26 -10.02
CA LEU A 108 -12.75 -5.85 -8.90
C LEU A 108 -12.03 -5.63 -7.57
N PHE A 109 -10.76 -6.03 -7.46
CA PHE A 109 -10.01 -5.89 -6.22
C PHE A 109 -9.68 -4.42 -5.93
N GLY A 110 -9.51 -3.58 -6.96
CA GLY A 110 -9.39 -2.13 -6.79
C GLY A 110 -10.66 -1.53 -6.16
N LEU A 111 -11.84 -1.92 -6.63
CA LEU A 111 -13.11 -1.51 -6.04
C LEU A 111 -13.24 -1.99 -4.58
N LEU A 112 -12.96 -3.27 -4.31
CA LEU A 112 -13.00 -3.84 -2.96
C LEU A 112 -12.04 -3.13 -1.99
N PHE A 113 -10.84 -2.82 -2.46
CA PHE A 113 -9.87 -2.02 -1.71
C PHE A 113 -10.43 -0.63 -1.37
N LEU A 114 -11.00 0.09 -2.35
CA LEU A 114 -11.55 1.43 -2.13
C LEU A 114 -12.71 1.45 -1.13
N PHE A 115 -13.55 0.41 -1.10
CA PHE A 115 -14.55 0.23 -0.04
C PHE A 115 -13.93 0.01 1.34
N ALA A 116 -12.90 -0.84 1.43
CA ALA A 116 -12.21 -1.10 2.70
C ALA A 116 -11.47 0.16 3.20
N LEU A 117 -10.88 0.93 2.30
CA LEU A 117 -10.22 2.20 2.58
C LEU A 117 -11.22 3.24 3.10
N TYR A 118 -12.39 3.37 2.47
CA TYR A 118 -13.43 4.28 2.95
C TYR A 118 -13.91 3.93 4.35
N ARG A 119 -14.01 2.63 4.68
CA ARG A 119 -14.33 2.18 6.04
C ARG A 119 -13.26 2.63 7.04
N LEU A 120 -11.99 2.56 6.69
CA LEU A 120 -10.89 3.05 7.52
C LEU A 120 -10.96 4.58 7.70
N VAL A 121 -11.23 5.33 6.62
CA VAL A 121 -11.42 6.79 6.64
C VAL A 121 -12.54 7.20 7.61
N CYS A 122 -13.65 6.45 7.63
CA CYS A 122 -14.77 6.73 8.52
C CYS A 122 -14.41 6.62 10.02
N ARG A 123 -13.35 5.87 10.37
CA ARG A 123 -12.84 5.79 11.75
C ARG A 123 -12.00 6.99 12.15
N LEU A 124 -11.50 7.76 11.18
CA LEU A 124 -10.56 8.85 11.40
C LEU A 124 -11.21 10.22 11.46
N SER A 125 -12.44 10.39 10.96
CA SER A 125 -13.17 11.65 11.04
C SER A 125 -14.67 11.42 10.94
N GLN A 126 -15.49 12.28 11.54
CA GLN A 126 -16.95 12.31 11.33
C GLN A 126 -17.38 13.29 10.23
N SER A 127 -16.53 14.29 9.92
CA SER A 127 -16.81 15.28 8.88
C SER A 127 -16.78 14.66 7.49
N SER A 128 -17.91 14.71 6.78
CA SER A 128 -18.03 14.22 5.40
C SER A 128 -17.01 14.89 4.47
N PHE A 129 -16.78 16.21 4.65
CA PHE A 129 -15.76 16.95 3.91
C PHE A 129 -14.35 16.41 4.18
N ALA A 130 -13.97 16.27 5.45
CA ALA A 130 -12.65 15.75 5.80
C ALA A 130 -12.44 14.32 5.27
N ARG A 131 -13.46 13.46 5.38
CA ARG A 131 -13.43 12.11 4.80
C ARG A 131 -13.18 12.14 3.29
N GLY A 132 -13.85 13.05 2.56
CA GLY A 132 -13.67 13.23 1.12
C GLY A 132 -12.24 13.63 0.75
N VAL A 133 -11.66 14.59 1.47
CA VAL A 133 -10.28 15.03 1.26
C VAL A 133 -9.28 13.92 1.61
N MET A 134 -9.42 13.27 2.77
CA MET A 134 -8.58 12.15 3.19
C MET A 134 -8.60 11.00 2.19
N PHE A 135 -9.79 10.61 1.73
CA PHE A 135 -9.96 9.54 0.76
C PHE A 135 -9.31 9.88 -0.58
N SER A 136 -9.54 11.10 -1.09
CA SER A 136 -8.95 11.55 -2.36
C SER A 136 -7.42 11.62 -2.29
N THR A 137 -6.87 12.20 -1.22
CA THR A 137 -5.41 12.30 -1.03
C THR A 137 -4.77 10.93 -0.84
N ALA A 138 -5.43 9.98 -0.16
CA ALA A 138 -4.91 8.61 -0.01
C ALA A 138 -4.89 7.81 -1.32
N ILE A 139 -5.78 8.14 -2.26
CA ILE A 139 -5.82 7.51 -3.58
C ILE A 139 -4.79 8.16 -4.50
N PHE A 140 -4.92 9.46 -4.74
CA PHE A 140 -4.21 10.16 -5.81
C PHE A 140 -2.93 10.85 -5.34
N GLY A 141 -2.77 11.09 -4.05
CA GLY A 141 -1.59 11.79 -3.53
C GLY A 141 -0.30 11.03 -3.80
N ALA A 142 0.73 11.77 -4.21
CA ALA A 142 2.10 11.29 -4.36
C ALA A 142 3.10 12.40 -3.97
N GLY A 143 4.39 12.14 -4.11
CA GLY A 143 5.45 13.12 -3.81
C GLY A 143 5.81 14.01 -4.99
N THR A 144 7.09 14.39 -5.05
CA THR A 144 7.63 15.31 -6.08
C THR A 144 8.29 14.61 -7.25
N GLY A 145 8.10 13.30 -7.43
CA GLY A 145 8.68 12.50 -8.51
C GLY A 145 8.38 13.04 -9.91
N TYR A 146 7.27 13.76 -10.10
CA TYR A 146 6.95 14.44 -11.36
C TYR A 146 8.04 15.44 -11.82
N LEU A 147 8.81 16.03 -10.91
CA LEU A 147 9.92 16.92 -11.25
C LEU A 147 11.08 16.18 -11.93
N TYR A 148 11.14 14.86 -11.73
CA TYR A 148 12.18 13.97 -12.27
C TYR A 148 11.73 13.29 -13.56
N TRP A 149 10.43 13.27 -13.85
CA TRP A 149 9.84 12.69 -15.05
C TRP A 149 10.15 13.46 -16.34
N ALA A 150 10.22 14.79 -16.26
CA ALA A 150 10.44 15.68 -17.41
C ALA A 150 11.79 15.48 -18.12
N ARG A 151 12.69 14.66 -17.58
CA ARG A 151 14.08 14.54 -18.04
C ARG A 151 14.44 13.16 -18.57
N TYR A 152 13.60 12.13 -18.40
CA TYR A 152 14.02 10.74 -18.65
C TYR A 152 12.86 9.79 -19.00
N LEU A 153 12.53 9.69 -20.29
CA LEU A 153 11.73 8.59 -20.88
C LEU A 153 12.57 7.30 -21.11
N GLY A 154 13.76 7.19 -20.50
CA GLY A 154 14.68 6.05 -20.64
C GLY A 154 14.98 5.31 -19.33
N ASP A 155 15.51 4.09 -19.44
CA ASP A 155 15.84 3.17 -18.35
C ASP A 155 16.98 3.69 -17.46
N LEU A 156 16.66 4.04 -16.23
CA LEU A 156 17.60 4.65 -15.30
C LEU A 156 17.31 4.25 -13.85
N GLY A 157 17.26 2.93 -13.60
CA GLY A 157 17.57 2.30 -12.30
C GLY A 157 16.87 2.84 -11.03
N MET A 158 17.36 2.38 -9.87
CA MET A 158 16.74 2.64 -8.56
C MET A 158 17.18 3.95 -7.88
N ASN A 159 18.10 4.73 -8.48
CA ASN A 159 18.63 5.96 -7.87
C ASN A 159 17.73 7.18 -8.15
N ARG A 160 16.44 7.04 -7.87
CA ARG A 160 15.39 8.02 -8.14
C ARG A 160 14.32 7.99 -7.07
N PRO A 161 13.53 9.07 -6.92
CA PRO A 161 12.41 9.08 -6.00
C PRO A 161 11.48 7.88 -6.21
N ILE A 162 11.05 7.28 -5.10
CA ILE A 162 10.30 6.02 -5.12
C ILE A 162 8.95 6.13 -5.85
N ASP A 163 8.36 7.34 -5.92
CA ASP A 163 7.10 7.64 -6.61
C ASP A 163 7.20 7.70 -8.15
N VAL A 164 8.42 7.54 -8.70
CA VAL A 164 8.67 7.54 -10.14
C VAL A 164 8.59 6.13 -10.74
N TRP A 165 8.93 5.09 -9.99
CA TRP A 165 9.20 3.77 -10.56
C TRP A 165 8.63 2.58 -9.76
N GLN A 166 8.34 2.74 -8.46
CA GLN A 166 7.84 1.65 -7.61
C GLN A 166 6.31 1.79 -7.42
N PRO A 167 5.49 1.11 -8.23
CA PRO A 167 4.04 1.28 -8.18
C PRO A 167 3.42 0.84 -6.84
N GLU A 168 3.97 -0.20 -6.21
CA GLU A 168 3.46 -0.75 -4.93
C GLU A 168 3.49 0.28 -3.79
N ALA A 169 4.36 1.27 -3.86
CA ALA A 169 4.50 2.31 -2.84
C ALA A 169 3.29 3.26 -2.78
N PHE A 170 2.55 3.42 -3.90
CA PHE A 170 1.49 4.41 -4.05
C PHE A 170 0.16 3.77 -4.49
N THR A 171 -0.94 4.23 -3.88
CA THR A 171 -2.28 3.68 -4.13
C THR A 171 -2.68 3.76 -5.60
N PHE A 172 -2.63 4.94 -6.23
CA PHE A 172 -3.08 5.08 -7.62
C PHE A 172 -2.21 4.31 -8.63
N PRO A 173 -0.86 4.38 -8.59
CA PRO A 173 0.00 3.49 -9.38
C PRO A 173 -0.26 1.99 -9.16
N SER A 174 -0.58 1.56 -7.93
CA SER A 174 -1.00 0.17 -7.66
C SER A 174 -2.32 -0.19 -8.34
N LEU A 175 -3.32 0.71 -8.31
CA LEU A 175 -4.60 0.55 -9.03
C LEU A 175 -4.42 0.46 -10.54
N MET A 176 -3.40 1.15 -11.08
CA MET A 176 -3.04 1.11 -12.48
C MET A 176 -2.31 -0.16 -12.86
N THR A 177 -1.37 -0.63 -12.04
CA THR A 177 -0.39 -1.64 -12.46
C THR A 177 -0.99 -3.04 -12.60
N ASN A 178 -1.53 -3.63 -11.53
CA ASN A 178 -2.08 -4.98 -11.59
C ASN A 178 -3.07 -5.30 -10.46
N GLY A 179 -3.88 -6.34 -10.66
CA GLY A 179 -4.88 -6.76 -9.68
C GLY A 179 -4.33 -7.52 -8.47
N LEU A 180 -3.11 -8.05 -8.53
CA LEU A 180 -2.47 -8.67 -7.37
C LEU A 180 -2.16 -7.61 -6.30
N PHE A 181 -1.66 -6.44 -6.70
CA PHE A 181 -1.43 -5.31 -5.80
C PHE A 181 -2.74 -4.79 -5.22
N CYS A 182 -3.79 -4.69 -6.04
CA CYS A 182 -5.12 -4.30 -5.57
C CYS A 182 -5.67 -5.29 -4.52
N ALA A 183 -5.50 -6.59 -4.76
CA ALA A 183 -5.89 -7.63 -3.82
C ALA A 183 -5.09 -7.54 -2.51
N ALA A 184 -3.77 -7.35 -2.59
CA ALA A 184 -2.92 -7.19 -1.43
C ALA A 184 -3.31 -5.96 -0.58
N LEU A 185 -3.48 -4.78 -1.20
CA LEU A 185 -3.96 -3.57 -0.53
C LEU A 185 -5.33 -3.77 0.12
N TRP A 186 -6.26 -4.44 -0.57
CA TRP A 186 -7.56 -4.79 -0.01
C TRP A 186 -7.43 -5.64 1.26
N LEU A 187 -6.64 -6.71 1.22
CA LEU A 187 -6.45 -7.61 2.35
C LEU A 187 -5.73 -6.92 3.53
N ILE A 188 -4.72 -6.09 3.28
CA ILE A 188 -4.05 -5.28 4.31
C ILE A 188 -5.07 -4.39 5.03
N VAL A 189 -5.92 -3.67 4.29
CA VAL A 189 -6.91 -2.77 4.89
C VAL A 189 -8.05 -3.53 5.57
N VAL A 190 -8.44 -4.71 5.07
CA VAL A 190 -9.40 -5.61 5.75
C VAL A 190 -8.82 -6.10 7.07
N PHE A 191 -7.55 -6.51 7.11
CA PHE A 191 -6.87 -6.94 8.33
C PHE A 191 -6.89 -5.81 9.37
N TRP A 192 -6.47 -4.60 9.01
CA TRP A 192 -6.43 -3.48 9.94
C TRP A 192 -7.82 -3.07 10.46
N ASN A 193 -8.83 -3.02 9.58
CA ASN A 193 -10.21 -2.77 10.01
C ASN A 193 -10.69 -3.86 10.97
N SER A 194 -10.38 -5.12 10.68
CA SER A 194 -10.76 -6.26 11.52
C SER A 194 -10.05 -6.23 12.87
N LEU A 195 -8.77 -5.84 12.92
CA LEU A 195 -8.00 -5.72 14.16
C LEU A 195 -8.56 -4.62 15.06
N LEU A 196 -9.01 -3.51 14.47
CA LEU A 196 -9.69 -2.43 15.19
C LEU A 196 -11.07 -2.88 15.71
N ASP A 197 -11.85 -3.63 14.92
CA ASP A 197 -13.15 -4.16 15.35
C ASP A 197 -13.05 -5.26 16.40
N ALA A 198 -11.96 -6.04 16.38
CA ALA A 198 -11.69 -7.12 17.32
C ALA A 198 -11.65 -6.64 18.77
N ARG A 199 -11.51 -5.33 19.01
CA ARG A 199 -11.63 -4.71 20.34
C ARG A 199 -13.02 -4.93 20.94
N HIS A 200 -14.05 -4.87 20.11
CA HIS A 200 -15.44 -4.90 20.54
C HIS A 200 -16.15 -6.20 20.14
N SER A 201 -15.67 -6.92 19.12
CA SER A 201 -16.36 -8.11 18.60
C SER A 201 -15.41 -9.22 18.16
N ALA A 202 -15.69 -10.45 18.60
CA ALA A 202 -15.00 -11.64 18.10
C ALA A 202 -15.33 -11.93 16.62
N LYS A 203 -16.44 -11.39 16.07
CA LYS A 203 -16.81 -11.58 14.66
C LYS A 203 -15.75 -11.04 13.69
N ALA A 204 -14.91 -10.11 14.14
CA ALA A 204 -13.83 -9.55 13.35
C ALA A 204 -12.65 -10.52 13.17
N VAL A 205 -12.56 -11.60 13.96
CA VAL A 205 -11.44 -12.56 13.89
C VAL A 205 -11.42 -13.28 12.53
N ILE A 206 -12.58 -13.74 12.03
CA ILE A 206 -12.67 -14.49 10.78
C ILE A 206 -12.16 -13.67 9.57
N PRO A 207 -12.69 -12.47 9.28
CA PRO A 207 -12.18 -11.68 8.16
C PRO A 207 -10.70 -11.29 8.33
N GLY A 208 -10.26 -11.05 9.57
CA GLY A 208 -8.85 -10.80 9.87
C GLY A 208 -7.94 -11.99 9.59
N PHE A 209 -8.33 -13.19 10.05
CA PHE A 209 -7.62 -14.44 9.83
C PHE A 209 -7.52 -14.76 8.34
N LEU A 210 -8.65 -14.70 7.63
CA LEU A 210 -8.69 -14.96 6.19
C LEU A 210 -7.87 -13.93 5.40
N ALA A 211 -7.88 -12.65 5.83
CA ALA A 211 -7.09 -11.63 5.18
C ALA A 211 -5.58 -11.92 5.28
N VAL A 212 -5.10 -12.27 6.48
CA VAL A 212 -3.68 -12.64 6.66
C VAL A 212 -3.35 -13.93 5.93
N LEU A 213 -4.20 -14.96 6.02
CA LEU A 213 -4.00 -16.23 5.31
C LEU A 213 -3.81 -16.03 3.80
N VAL A 214 -4.74 -15.32 3.16
CA VAL A 214 -4.67 -15.10 1.71
C VAL A 214 -3.53 -14.14 1.37
N LEU A 215 -3.30 -13.08 2.16
CA LEU A 215 -2.20 -12.14 1.93
C LEU A 215 -0.85 -12.85 2.01
N THR A 216 -0.64 -13.71 3.02
CA THR A 216 0.59 -14.50 3.14
C THR A 216 0.76 -15.44 1.95
N ASN A 217 -0.33 -15.96 1.36
CA ASN A 217 -0.23 -16.78 0.15
C ASN A 217 0.11 -15.97 -1.11
N ILE A 218 -0.55 -14.83 -1.34
CA ILE A 218 -0.45 -14.14 -2.64
C ILE A 218 0.66 -13.07 -2.66
N HIS A 219 1.00 -12.50 -1.50
CA HIS A 219 1.96 -11.41 -1.36
C HIS A 219 2.68 -11.49 0.01
N THR A 220 3.47 -12.54 0.21
CA THR A 220 4.07 -12.95 1.50
C THR A 220 4.81 -11.82 2.23
N TYR A 221 5.52 -10.96 1.50
CA TYR A 221 6.29 -9.86 2.10
C TYR A 221 5.43 -8.85 2.85
N ASP A 222 4.19 -8.61 2.43
CA ASP A 222 3.29 -7.68 3.11
C ASP A 222 2.84 -8.20 4.47
N THR A 223 2.87 -9.53 4.66
CA THR A 223 2.63 -10.13 5.97
C THR A 223 3.71 -9.68 6.97
N LEU A 224 4.96 -9.55 6.51
CA LEU A 224 6.02 -8.98 7.33
C LEU A 224 5.77 -7.50 7.58
N THR A 225 5.37 -6.73 6.57
CA THR A 225 5.03 -5.29 6.73
C THR A 225 3.96 -5.09 7.79
N ILE A 226 2.83 -5.81 7.72
CA ILE A 226 1.77 -5.69 8.73
C ILE A 226 2.22 -6.17 10.11
N GLY A 227 3.13 -7.14 10.18
CA GLY A 227 3.75 -7.60 11.43
C GLY A 227 4.60 -6.49 12.08
N ILE A 228 5.51 -5.88 11.32
CA ILE A 228 6.39 -4.79 11.77
C ILE A 228 5.56 -3.57 12.20
N VAL A 229 4.56 -3.18 11.41
CA VAL A 229 3.61 -2.13 11.77
C VAL A 229 2.79 -2.52 13.01
N GLY A 230 2.42 -3.79 13.13
CA GLY A 230 1.70 -4.35 14.27
C GLY A 230 2.46 -4.21 15.58
N VAL A 231 3.79 -4.32 15.58
CA VAL A 231 4.64 -4.08 16.76
C VAL A 231 4.54 -2.62 17.22
N GLY A 232 4.70 -1.66 16.31
CA GLY A 232 4.55 -0.24 16.65
C GLY A 232 3.13 0.10 17.10
N PHE A 233 2.13 -0.47 16.44
CA PHE A 233 0.73 -0.30 16.84
C PHE A 233 0.49 -0.86 18.24
N LEU A 234 0.91 -2.10 18.53
CA LEU A 234 0.80 -2.70 19.86
C LEU A 234 1.50 -1.85 20.92
N ALA A 235 2.70 -1.35 20.66
CA ALA A 235 3.43 -0.45 21.55
C ALA A 235 2.61 0.83 21.86
N SER A 236 2.00 1.44 20.84
CA SER A 236 1.09 2.59 21.02
C SER A 236 -0.10 2.25 21.92
N GLN A 237 -0.68 1.06 21.75
CA GLN A 237 -1.88 0.64 22.48
C GLN A 237 -1.56 0.25 23.93
N ILE A 238 -0.40 -0.37 24.18
CA ILE A 238 0.09 -0.66 25.53
C ILE A 238 0.30 0.65 26.29
N ALA A 239 0.99 1.62 25.67
CA ALA A 239 1.27 2.90 26.30
C ALA A 239 0.00 3.73 26.55
N ALA A 240 -0.98 3.64 25.65
CA ALA A 240 -2.30 4.24 25.82
C ALA A 240 -3.22 3.45 26.78
N LYS A 241 -2.76 2.33 27.36
CA LYS A 241 -3.54 1.43 28.25
C LYS A 241 -4.84 0.91 27.61
N ASN A 242 -4.82 0.76 26.29
CA ASN A 242 -5.97 0.33 25.48
C ASN A 242 -5.97 -1.19 25.21
N VAL A 243 -5.11 -1.98 25.87
CA VAL A 243 -4.94 -3.41 25.60
C VAL A 243 -5.73 -4.25 26.60
N THR A 244 -6.48 -5.23 26.11
CA THR A 244 -7.15 -6.26 26.92
C THR A 244 -6.66 -7.65 26.51
N GLY A 245 -6.68 -8.61 27.44
CA GLY A 245 -6.30 -9.99 27.14
C GLY A 245 -7.16 -10.61 26.02
N ALA A 246 -8.47 -10.32 26.01
CA ALA A 246 -9.36 -10.78 24.95
C ALA A 246 -8.98 -10.22 23.57
N TRP A 247 -8.58 -8.94 23.50
CA TRP A 247 -8.12 -8.36 22.24
C TRP A 247 -6.80 -8.97 21.77
N LEU A 248 -5.85 -9.24 22.68
CA LEU A 248 -4.59 -9.92 22.35
C LEU A 248 -4.81 -11.32 21.79
N VAL A 249 -5.70 -12.11 22.40
CA VAL A 249 -6.05 -13.45 21.89
C VAL A 249 -6.64 -13.36 20.49
N ARG A 250 -7.58 -12.43 20.25
CA ARG A 250 -8.19 -12.22 18.92
C ARG A 250 -7.16 -11.79 17.89
N ALA A 251 -6.28 -10.86 18.23
CA ALA A 251 -5.19 -10.40 17.37
C ALA A 251 -4.20 -11.55 17.06
N GLY A 252 -3.86 -12.37 18.06
CA GLY A 252 -3.01 -13.55 17.90
C GLY A 252 -3.63 -14.60 16.98
N ILE A 253 -4.93 -14.88 17.12
CA ILE A 253 -5.64 -15.80 16.20
C ILE A 253 -5.61 -15.24 14.77
N MET A 254 -5.90 -13.94 14.58
CA MET A 254 -5.82 -13.32 13.25
C MET A 254 -4.43 -13.44 12.63
N ALA A 255 -3.37 -13.17 13.41
CA ALA A 255 -1.99 -13.30 12.97
C ALA A 255 -1.59 -14.76 12.66
N ALA A 256 -2.16 -15.73 13.39
CA ALA A 256 -1.97 -17.16 13.12
C ALA A 256 -2.49 -17.58 11.72
N GLY A 257 -3.32 -16.76 11.07
CA GLY A 257 -3.70 -16.92 9.67
C GLY A 257 -2.50 -17.01 8.72
N ALA A 258 -1.35 -16.43 9.07
CA ALA A 258 -0.13 -16.54 8.26
C ALA A 258 0.46 -17.95 8.25
N LEU A 259 0.24 -18.74 9.30
CA LEU A 259 0.96 -20.00 9.53
C LEU A 259 0.76 -21.04 8.42
N PRO A 260 -0.47 -21.32 7.93
CA PRO A 260 -0.65 -22.35 6.90
C PRO A 260 0.08 -22.01 5.59
N SER A 261 -0.04 -20.76 5.11
CA SER A 261 0.61 -20.34 3.88
C SER A 261 2.13 -20.25 4.02
N LEU A 262 2.62 -19.78 5.16
CA LEU A 262 4.06 -19.76 5.44
C LEU A 262 4.64 -21.18 5.53
N ALA A 263 3.97 -22.09 6.24
CA ALA A 263 4.39 -23.48 6.33
C ALA A 263 4.43 -24.14 4.95
N TRP A 264 3.44 -23.87 4.09
CA TRP A 264 3.46 -24.34 2.70
C TRP A 264 4.66 -23.80 1.93
N PHE A 265 4.95 -22.50 1.99
CA PHE A 265 6.10 -21.94 1.28
C PHE A 265 7.45 -22.44 1.80
N LEU A 266 7.58 -22.67 3.10
CA LEU A 266 8.78 -23.29 3.67
C LEU A 266 8.94 -24.73 3.18
N TYR A 267 7.84 -25.48 3.10
CA TYR A 267 7.84 -26.82 2.51
C TYR A 267 8.24 -26.78 1.03
N VAL A 268 7.62 -25.93 0.21
CA VAL A 268 7.96 -25.76 -1.21
C VAL A 268 9.43 -25.38 -1.37
N ARG A 269 9.93 -24.40 -0.62
CA ARG A 269 11.34 -23.99 -0.65
C ARG A 269 12.29 -25.14 -0.31
N SER A 270 11.89 -26.05 0.58
CA SER A 270 12.71 -27.23 0.92
C SER A 270 12.72 -28.34 -0.14
N LYS A 271 11.77 -28.31 -1.09
CA LYS A 271 11.55 -29.36 -2.09
C LYS A 271 11.79 -28.93 -3.53
N ASP A 272 11.71 -27.64 -3.80
CA ASP A 272 11.81 -27.06 -5.14
C ASP A 272 13.01 -26.09 -5.18
N PRO A 273 14.16 -26.52 -5.72
CA PRO A 273 15.36 -25.68 -5.84
C PRO A 273 15.13 -24.44 -6.72
N VAL A 274 14.27 -24.53 -7.73
CA VAL A 274 13.93 -23.39 -8.61
C VAL A 274 13.16 -22.34 -7.83
N PHE A 275 12.18 -22.77 -7.01
CA PHE A 275 11.48 -21.87 -6.11
C PHE A 275 12.43 -21.24 -5.09
N ALA A 276 13.35 -22.02 -4.52
CA ALA A 276 14.33 -21.53 -3.55
C ALA A 276 15.25 -20.45 -4.14
N ALA A 277 15.79 -20.69 -5.33
CA ALA A 277 16.63 -19.73 -6.05
C ALA A 277 15.86 -18.42 -6.34
N ARG A 278 14.60 -18.53 -6.78
CA ARG A 278 13.75 -17.35 -7.00
C ARG A 278 13.50 -16.57 -5.71
N ALA A 279 13.27 -17.25 -4.59
CA ALA A 279 13.05 -16.62 -3.29
C ALA A 279 14.28 -15.85 -2.77
N GLU A 280 15.45 -16.10 -3.35
CA GLU A 280 16.72 -15.44 -3.01
C GLU A 280 17.01 -14.18 -3.84
N THR A 281 16.06 -13.77 -4.69
CA THR A 281 16.19 -12.54 -5.50
C THR A 281 16.24 -11.30 -4.62
N VAL A 282 17.34 -10.54 -4.73
CA VAL A 282 17.53 -9.29 -4.01
C VAL A 282 16.69 -8.17 -4.63
N THR A 283 15.89 -7.50 -3.81
CA THR A 283 15.07 -6.33 -4.16
C THR A 283 15.23 -5.27 -3.07
N THR A 284 16.43 -4.66 -3.05
CA THR A 284 16.83 -3.57 -2.16
C THR A 284 15.89 -2.36 -2.26
N SER A 285 15.83 -1.59 -1.17
CA SER A 285 15.14 -0.30 -1.16
C SER A 285 16.01 0.80 -1.77
N PRO A 286 15.39 1.82 -2.39
CA PRO A 286 16.10 3.03 -2.77
C PRO A 286 16.65 3.75 -1.53
N SER A 287 17.56 4.69 -1.75
CA SER A 287 18.11 5.52 -0.67
C SER A 287 16.98 6.21 0.10
N LEU A 288 17.19 6.46 1.39
CA LEU A 288 16.22 7.14 2.24
C LEU A 288 15.90 8.53 1.72
N TYR A 289 16.89 9.21 1.13
CA TYR A 289 16.65 10.45 0.41
C TYR A 289 15.57 10.28 -0.67
N ASN A 290 15.70 9.27 -1.54
CA ASN A 290 14.74 9.00 -2.61
C ASN A 290 13.35 8.56 -2.08
N VAL A 291 13.31 7.85 -0.95
CA VAL A 291 12.05 7.55 -0.26
C VAL A 291 11.39 8.84 0.25
N LEU A 292 12.14 9.69 0.94
CA LEU A 292 11.63 10.94 1.52
C LEU A 292 11.20 11.95 0.46
N VAL A 293 11.93 12.05 -0.66
CA VAL A 293 11.50 12.89 -1.80
C VAL A 293 10.22 12.35 -2.40
N GLY A 294 10.11 11.03 -2.58
CA GLY A 294 8.92 10.41 -3.16
C GLY A 294 7.66 10.48 -2.28
N TYR A 295 7.80 10.67 -0.97
CA TYR A 295 6.66 10.93 -0.07
C TYR A 295 6.55 12.39 0.39
N GLY A 296 7.51 13.26 0.06
CA GLY A 296 7.84 14.48 0.80
C GLY A 296 6.65 15.38 1.18
N PRO A 297 5.95 15.99 0.21
CA PRO A 297 4.81 16.87 0.47
C PRO A 297 3.73 16.19 1.31
N LEU A 298 3.41 14.92 1.03
CA LEU A 298 2.42 14.17 1.80
C LEU A 298 2.92 13.85 3.20
N LEU A 299 4.17 13.42 3.35
CA LEU A 299 4.74 13.08 4.65
C LEU A 299 4.79 14.32 5.55
N LEU A 300 5.17 15.48 5.01
CA LEU A 300 5.15 16.75 5.74
C LEU A 300 3.72 17.10 6.22
N LEU A 301 2.72 16.99 5.34
CA LEU A 301 1.33 17.22 5.71
C LEU A 301 0.80 16.16 6.68
N ALA A 302 1.22 14.91 6.56
CA ALA A 302 0.85 13.83 7.48
C ALA A 302 1.41 14.12 8.87
N LEU A 303 2.70 14.47 8.97
CA LEU A 303 3.33 14.87 10.23
C LEU A 303 2.71 16.14 10.80
N LEU A 304 2.28 17.08 9.97
CA LEU A 304 1.55 18.27 10.41
C LEU A 304 0.23 17.92 11.12
N ALA A 305 -0.46 16.86 10.65
CA ALA A 305 -1.71 16.42 11.28
C ALA A 305 -1.46 15.93 12.70
N PHE A 306 -0.35 15.19 12.90
CA PHE A 306 0.10 14.72 14.20
C PHE A 306 0.68 15.83 15.09
N PHE A 307 1.37 16.80 14.47
CA PHE A 307 2.03 17.88 15.18
C PHE A 307 1.03 18.88 15.76
N ILE A 308 0.02 19.28 14.97
CA ILE A 308 -0.94 20.29 15.43
C ILE A 308 -2.16 19.67 16.11
N GLY A 309 -2.44 18.38 15.83
CA GLY A 309 -3.40 17.51 16.53
C GLY A 309 -4.39 18.25 17.43
N ARG A 310 -5.36 18.97 16.85
CA ARG A 310 -6.30 19.76 17.64
C ARG A 310 -7.10 18.84 18.55
N TYR A 311 -7.48 19.38 19.71
CA TYR A 311 -8.49 18.79 20.58
C TYR A 311 -9.74 18.42 19.76
N ARG A 312 -9.96 17.12 19.55
CA ARG A 312 -11.16 16.65 18.87
C ARG A 312 -12.26 16.51 19.91
N LYS A 313 -13.10 17.56 20.01
CA LYS A 313 -14.27 17.63 20.92
C LYS A 313 -15.17 16.39 20.88
N GLU A 314 -15.13 15.63 19.79
CA GLU A 314 -15.97 14.44 19.54
C GLU A 314 -15.27 13.11 19.90
N THR A 315 -13.94 13.08 20.06
CA THR A 315 -13.17 11.86 20.39
C THR A 315 -12.37 11.97 21.69
N GLY A 316 -12.24 13.17 22.28
CA GLY A 316 -11.46 13.43 23.49
C GLY A 316 -9.99 13.80 23.25
N GLU A 317 -9.48 13.53 22.04
CA GLU A 317 -8.04 13.51 21.74
C GLU A 317 -7.40 14.89 21.89
N SER A 318 -6.53 15.09 22.89
CA SER A 318 -5.74 16.32 23.08
C SER A 318 -4.44 16.33 22.23
N PRO A 319 -3.83 17.50 21.95
CA PRO A 319 -2.56 17.61 21.20
C PRO A 319 -1.40 16.79 21.80
N GLY A 320 -1.54 16.38 23.07
CA GLY A 320 -0.74 15.34 23.73
C GLY A 320 0.77 15.39 23.41
N TYR A 321 1.33 14.21 23.14
CA TYR A 321 2.74 14.02 22.84
C TYR A 321 3.04 13.96 21.32
N GLY A 322 2.05 14.29 20.47
CA GLY A 322 2.17 14.20 19.01
C GLY A 322 3.30 15.09 18.45
N HIS A 323 3.35 16.35 18.90
CA HIS A 323 4.42 17.29 18.55
C HIS A 323 5.83 16.75 18.83
N THR A 324 6.08 16.18 20.03
CA THR A 324 7.37 15.60 20.40
C THR A 324 7.71 14.36 19.57
N ALA A 325 6.74 13.46 19.35
CA ALA A 325 6.96 12.27 18.55
C ALA A 325 7.30 12.62 17.09
N CYS A 326 6.61 13.62 16.51
CA CYS A 326 6.91 14.14 15.17
C CYS A 326 8.29 14.79 15.09
N THR A 327 8.67 15.61 16.08
CA THR A 327 9.99 16.25 16.12
C THR A 327 11.10 15.22 16.23
N MET A 328 10.94 14.22 17.10
CA MET A 328 11.92 13.13 17.25
C MET A 328 12.02 12.28 15.97
N LEU A 329 10.89 11.99 15.32
CA LEU A 329 10.89 11.28 14.03
C LEU A 329 11.59 12.09 12.93
N ALA A 330 11.31 13.39 12.82
CA ALA A 330 11.97 14.26 11.84
C ALA A 330 13.49 14.31 12.08
N ALA A 331 13.92 14.47 13.33
CA ALA A 331 15.34 14.45 13.69
C ALA A 331 15.99 13.09 13.36
N LEU A 332 15.31 11.98 13.65
CA LEU A 332 15.77 10.63 13.31
C LEU A 332 15.93 10.46 11.79
N LEU A 333 14.94 10.88 10.99
CA LEU A 333 15.01 10.78 9.54
C LEU A 333 16.16 11.62 8.96
N ILE A 334 16.38 12.84 9.47
CA ILE A 334 17.51 13.68 9.07
C ILE A 334 18.84 13.00 9.42
N ALA A 335 18.98 12.48 10.63
CA ALA A 335 20.19 11.77 11.04
C ALA A 335 20.45 10.54 10.15
N LEU A 336 19.43 9.75 9.84
CA LEU A 336 19.54 8.58 8.96
C LEU A 336 19.95 8.96 7.53
N VAL A 337 19.46 10.08 6.99
CA VAL A 337 19.89 10.59 5.69
C VAL A 337 21.38 10.95 5.72
N ILE A 338 21.84 11.63 6.77
CA ILE A 338 23.26 12.01 6.93
C ILE A 338 24.13 10.76 7.04
N ILE A 339 23.74 9.79 7.87
CA ILE A 339 24.45 8.52 8.04
C ILE A 339 24.52 7.76 6.72
N GLN A 340 23.42 7.70 5.96
CA GLN A 340 23.41 7.02 4.67
C GLN A 340 24.32 7.71 3.65
N ALA A 341 24.31 9.04 3.61
CA ALA A 341 25.15 9.82 2.70
C ALA A 341 26.66 9.65 2.97
N GLN A 342 27.03 9.33 4.21
CA GLN A 342 28.41 9.05 4.61
C GLN A 342 28.79 7.57 4.46
N SER A 343 27.82 6.68 4.17
CA SER A 343 28.04 5.25 4.01
C SER A 343 28.23 4.86 2.54
N SER A 344 28.87 3.71 2.29
CA SER A 344 28.96 3.10 0.96
C SER A 344 27.63 2.47 0.52
N TYR A 345 26.54 3.25 0.51
CA TYR A 345 25.23 2.76 0.06
C TYR A 345 25.31 2.28 -1.39
N SER A 346 24.90 1.03 -1.61
CA SER A 346 24.77 0.43 -2.94
C SER A 346 23.35 -0.12 -3.10
N PRO A 347 22.72 0.06 -4.27
CA PRO A 347 21.42 -0.55 -4.58
C PRO A 347 21.52 -2.08 -4.74
N GLU A 348 22.69 -2.70 -4.62
CA GLU A 348 22.86 -4.15 -4.76
C GLU A 348 22.73 -4.90 -3.43
N GLN A 349 22.87 -4.22 -2.30
CA GLN A 349 22.86 -4.86 -0.97
C GLN A 349 22.01 -4.08 0.05
N PRO A 350 21.43 -4.77 1.05
CA PRO A 350 20.75 -4.11 2.16
C PRO A 350 21.64 -3.07 2.84
N TRP A 351 21.13 -1.84 3.01
CA TRP A 351 21.89 -0.77 3.67
C TRP A 351 22.19 -1.06 5.15
N LEU A 352 21.20 -1.59 5.89
CA LEU A 352 21.32 -1.87 7.32
C LEU A 352 21.49 -3.37 7.57
N GLY A 353 22.46 -3.71 8.43
CA GLY A 353 22.54 -5.03 9.05
C GLY A 353 21.46 -5.24 10.12
N ALA A 354 21.37 -6.46 10.64
CA ALA A 354 20.29 -6.84 11.56
C ALA A 354 20.27 -6.05 12.87
N ILE A 355 21.44 -5.80 13.47
CA ILE A 355 21.54 -5.08 14.75
C ILE A 355 21.13 -3.60 14.60
N PRO A 356 21.71 -2.80 13.67
CA PRO A 356 21.26 -1.41 13.46
C PRO A 356 19.77 -1.31 13.13
N TRP A 357 19.24 -2.24 12.33
CA TRP A 357 17.81 -2.25 12.01
C TRP A 357 16.93 -2.55 13.22
N LEU A 358 17.32 -3.52 14.07
CA LEU A 358 16.59 -3.83 15.30
C LEU A 358 16.58 -2.63 16.26
N LEU A 359 17.70 -1.93 16.42
CA LEU A 359 17.76 -0.70 17.20
C LEU A 359 16.81 0.35 16.65
N LEU A 360 16.79 0.55 15.33
CA LEU A 360 15.87 1.47 14.67
C LEU A 360 14.40 1.07 14.89
N ALA A 361 14.07 -0.23 14.81
CA ALA A 361 12.73 -0.73 15.07
C ALA A 361 12.30 -0.51 16.53
N VAL A 362 13.20 -0.67 17.51
CA VAL A 362 12.94 -0.36 18.91
C VAL A 362 12.68 1.13 19.11
N VAL A 363 13.49 2.00 18.49
CA VAL A 363 13.27 3.46 18.50
C VAL A 363 11.92 3.81 17.86
N GLY A 364 11.58 3.19 16.72
CA GLY A 364 10.28 3.37 16.08
C GLY A 364 9.10 2.97 16.96
N ALA A 365 9.18 1.80 17.61
CA ALA A 365 8.17 1.33 18.56
C ALA A 365 8.05 2.25 19.78
N PHE A 366 9.18 2.79 20.27
CA PHE A 366 9.19 3.79 21.33
C PHE A 366 8.48 5.09 20.90
N LEU A 367 8.73 5.60 19.70
CA LEU A 367 8.02 6.77 19.16
C LEU A 367 6.51 6.51 19.06
N CYS A 368 6.12 5.31 18.64
CA CYS A 368 4.71 4.92 18.58
C CYS A 368 4.07 4.83 19.97
N ALA A 369 4.78 4.28 20.95
CA ALA A 369 4.36 4.25 22.35
C ALA A 369 4.24 5.67 22.94
N TRP A 370 5.15 6.57 22.57
CA TRP A 370 5.18 7.95 23.04
C TRP A 370 3.94 8.75 22.64
N LEU A 371 3.38 8.47 21.46
CA LEU A 371 2.17 9.15 20.97
C LEU A 371 0.98 9.03 21.92
N ARG A 372 0.82 7.87 22.60
CA ARG A 372 -0.30 7.54 23.51
C ARG A 372 -1.68 7.96 22.96
N PRO A 373 -2.07 7.44 21.80
CA PRO A 373 -3.26 7.88 21.08
C PRO A 373 -4.54 7.47 21.83
N GLU A 374 -5.49 8.39 21.95
CA GLU A 374 -6.83 8.09 22.50
C GLU A 374 -7.67 7.29 21.51
N VAL A 375 -7.54 7.59 20.21
CA VAL A 375 -8.21 6.87 19.12
C VAL A 375 -7.26 5.81 18.54
N PRO A 376 -7.54 4.50 18.67
CA PRO A 376 -6.65 3.46 18.16
C PRO A 376 -6.35 3.58 16.66
N ALA A 377 -7.33 4.01 15.85
CA ALA A 377 -7.12 4.21 14.41
C ALA A 377 -6.04 5.28 14.13
N TYR A 378 -5.94 6.32 14.95
CA TYR A 378 -4.92 7.35 14.83
C TYR A 378 -3.53 6.81 15.20
N GLY A 379 -3.46 6.03 16.28
CA GLY A 379 -2.26 5.27 16.64
C GLY A 379 -1.77 4.35 15.54
N LEU A 380 -2.70 3.67 14.87
CA LEU A 380 -2.38 2.83 13.71
C LEU A 380 -1.79 3.65 12.57
N MET A 381 -2.35 4.82 12.22
CA MET A 381 -1.81 5.65 11.14
C MET A 381 -0.37 6.07 11.43
N PHE A 382 -0.08 6.53 12.66
CA PHE A 382 1.27 6.90 13.05
C PHE A 382 2.23 5.70 13.04
N ALA A 383 1.82 4.58 13.63
CA ALA A 383 2.62 3.36 13.65
C ALA A 383 2.91 2.83 12.24
N TRP A 384 1.94 2.92 11.32
CA TRP A 384 2.11 2.49 9.95
C TRP A 384 3.10 3.39 9.20
N ILE A 385 3.06 4.71 9.42
CA ILE A 385 4.06 5.63 8.83
C ILE A 385 5.46 5.33 9.38
N VAL A 386 5.62 5.31 10.70
CA VAL A 386 6.94 5.15 11.36
C VAL A 386 7.54 3.78 11.04
N MET A 387 6.80 2.72 11.36
CA MET A 387 7.30 1.37 11.22
C MET A 387 7.36 0.93 9.76
N GLY A 388 6.51 1.48 8.88
CA GLY A 388 6.60 1.21 7.44
C GLY A 388 7.84 1.83 6.79
N LEU A 389 8.22 3.06 7.19
CA LEU A 389 9.50 3.66 6.76
C LEU A 389 10.70 2.84 7.24
N ILE A 390 10.63 2.26 8.44
CA ILE A 390 11.68 1.37 8.98
C ILE A 390 11.68 0.02 8.27
N ALA A 391 10.50 -0.53 7.96
CA ALA A 391 10.34 -1.81 7.27
C ALA A 391 11.04 -1.80 5.91
N LEU A 392 11.04 -0.68 5.19
CA LEU A 392 11.76 -0.52 3.91
C LEU A 392 13.25 -0.89 3.99
N TYR A 393 13.87 -0.79 5.17
CA TYR A 393 15.29 -1.11 5.36
C TYR A 393 15.51 -2.41 6.14
N TYR A 394 14.50 -3.28 6.20
CA TYR A 394 14.61 -4.61 6.80
C TYR A 394 15.86 -5.35 6.26
N PRO A 395 16.67 -5.99 7.11
CA PRO A 395 17.91 -6.67 6.75
C PRO A 395 17.63 -8.00 6.03
N GLY A 396 16.88 -7.94 4.94
CA GLY A 396 16.46 -9.08 4.14
C GLY A 396 16.36 -8.73 2.67
N LEU A 397 15.97 -9.72 1.86
CA LEU A 397 16.10 -9.66 0.40
C LEU A 397 15.00 -8.83 -0.28
N PHE A 398 13.95 -8.42 0.42
CA PHE A 398 12.71 -7.90 -0.18
C PHE A 398 12.31 -6.48 0.24
N GLN A 399 13.30 -5.66 0.55
CA GLN A 399 13.18 -4.30 1.06
C GLN A 399 12.16 -3.40 0.33
N ARG A 400 12.31 -3.20 -0.99
CA ARG A 400 11.39 -2.27 -1.73
C ARG A 400 9.95 -2.77 -1.78
N LYS A 401 9.74 -4.09 -1.71
CA LYS A 401 8.41 -4.70 -1.70
C LYS A 401 7.66 -4.39 -0.39
N LEU A 402 8.37 -4.08 0.69
CA LEU A 402 7.78 -3.68 1.97
C LEU A 402 7.16 -2.26 1.95
N ALA A 403 7.26 -1.54 0.82
CA ALA A 403 6.61 -0.24 0.63
C ALA A 403 5.09 -0.35 0.48
N MET A 404 4.55 -1.55 0.25
CA MET A 404 3.14 -1.72 -0.08
C MET A 404 2.21 -1.15 1.00
N GLY A 405 1.32 -0.26 0.57
CA GLY A 405 0.33 0.38 1.43
C GLY A 405 0.87 1.49 2.33
N LEU A 406 2.16 1.84 2.28
CA LEU A 406 2.74 2.93 3.09
C LEU A 406 2.15 4.31 2.73
N SER A 407 1.78 4.54 1.48
CA SER A 407 1.07 5.76 1.06
C SER A 407 -0.32 5.91 1.68
N ILE A 408 -0.98 4.84 2.13
CA ILE A 408 -2.32 4.91 2.72
C ILE A 408 -2.34 5.79 3.97
N PRO A 409 -1.61 5.47 5.06
CA PRO A 409 -1.64 6.31 6.25
C PRO A 409 -1.05 7.69 5.99
N ILE A 410 -0.02 7.81 5.14
CA ILE A 410 0.58 9.10 4.77
C ILE A 410 -0.47 9.99 4.08
N GLY A 411 -1.16 9.49 3.05
CA GLY A 411 -2.15 10.23 2.29
C GLY A 411 -3.41 10.56 3.09
N LEU A 412 -3.89 9.63 3.94
CA LEU A 412 -5.01 9.88 4.84
C LEU A 412 -4.71 11.02 5.80
N MET A 413 -3.53 11.00 6.44
CA MET A 413 -3.15 12.04 7.40
C MET A 413 -2.80 13.37 6.73
N ALA A 414 -2.22 13.34 5.52
CA ALA A 414 -2.04 14.53 4.70
C ALA A 414 -3.38 15.19 4.35
N GLY A 415 -4.37 14.39 3.93
CA GLY A 415 -5.71 14.89 3.65
C GLY A 415 -6.43 15.43 4.89
N ALA A 416 -6.17 14.85 6.07
CA ALA A 416 -6.69 15.39 7.33
C ALA A 416 -6.14 16.79 7.62
N SER A 417 -4.84 17.02 7.41
CA SER A 417 -4.22 18.35 7.52
C SER A 417 -4.82 19.34 6.54
N ILE A 418 -5.01 18.95 5.27
CA ILE A 418 -5.61 19.83 4.26
C ILE A 418 -7.01 20.24 4.68
N ALA A 419 -7.86 19.27 5.05
CA ALA A 419 -9.22 19.55 5.48
C ALA A 419 -9.26 20.54 6.66
N TRP A 420 -8.33 20.36 7.60
CA TRP A 420 -8.22 21.21 8.77
C TRP A 420 -7.71 22.62 8.46
N LEU A 421 -6.68 22.77 7.61
CA LEU A 421 -6.19 24.07 7.14
C LEU A 421 -7.31 24.86 6.43
N LEU A 422 -8.18 24.15 5.72
CA LEU A 422 -9.30 24.73 4.97
C LEU A 422 -10.53 25.07 5.82
N GLU A 423 -10.56 24.74 7.12
CA GLU A 423 -11.63 25.21 8.03
C GLU A 423 -11.69 26.74 8.08
N ARG A 424 -10.54 27.41 7.96
CA ARG A 424 -10.41 28.88 7.98
C ARG A 424 -10.83 29.55 6.67
N VAL A 425 -10.98 28.76 5.60
CA VAL A 425 -11.43 29.26 4.29
C VAL A 425 -12.95 29.42 4.31
N GLN A 426 -13.44 30.45 3.62
CA GLN A 426 -14.87 30.68 3.42
C GLN A 426 -15.55 29.42 2.87
N GLU A 427 -16.73 29.11 3.39
CA GLU A 427 -17.45 27.87 3.08
C GLU A 427 -17.66 27.67 1.57
N GLN A 428 -18.02 28.73 0.85
CA GLN A 428 -18.20 28.73 -0.61
C GLN A 428 -16.96 28.31 -1.42
N SER A 429 -15.75 28.59 -0.92
CA SER A 429 -14.49 28.31 -1.61
C SER A 429 -13.79 27.05 -1.10
N ARG A 430 -14.26 26.50 0.03
CA ARG A 430 -13.60 25.40 0.75
C ARG A 430 -13.46 24.13 -0.10
N ALA A 431 -14.51 23.75 -0.82
CA ALA A 431 -14.50 22.58 -1.69
C ALA A 431 -13.52 22.74 -2.86
N SER A 432 -13.56 23.88 -3.55
CA SER A 432 -12.66 24.19 -4.67
C SER A 432 -11.19 24.24 -4.23
N ALA A 433 -10.92 24.83 -3.06
CA ALA A 433 -9.57 24.85 -2.48
C ALA A 433 -9.06 23.43 -2.14
N ALA A 434 -9.94 22.56 -1.63
CA ALA A 434 -9.59 21.17 -1.37
C ALA A 434 -9.28 20.40 -2.66
N VAL A 435 -10.11 20.56 -3.70
CA VAL A 435 -9.87 19.95 -5.02
C VAL A 435 -8.54 20.42 -5.57
N LEU A 436 -8.25 21.73 -5.54
CA LEU A 436 -6.97 22.26 -6.00
C LEU A 436 -5.78 21.67 -5.23
N ALA A 437 -5.87 21.60 -3.90
CA ALA A 437 -4.82 21.01 -3.07
C ALA A 437 -4.58 19.53 -3.40
N VAL A 438 -5.64 18.75 -3.59
CA VAL A 438 -5.54 17.34 -4.00
C VAL A 438 -4.94 17.22 -5.40
N LEU A 439 -5.35 18.06 -6.36
CA LEU A 439 -4.79 18.05 -7.72
C LEU A 439 -3.29 18.34 -7.74
N VAL A 440 -2.83 19.32 -6.95
CA VAL A 440 -1.40 19.63 -6.82
C VAL A 440 -0.63 18.44 -6.24
N LEU A 441 -1.18 17.74 -5.25
CA LEU A 441 -0.57 16.53 -4.68
C LEU A 441 -0.69 15.30 -5.58
N SER A 442 -1.49 15.37 -6.64
CA SER A 442 -1.73 14.27 -7.58
C SER A 442 -0.87 14.33 -8.84
N ILE A 443 -0.01 15.36 -8.99
CA ILE A 443 0.75 15.57 -10.23
C ILE A 443 1.57 14.33 -10.62
N THR A 444 2.30 13.71 -9.68
CA THR A 444 3.05 12.48 -9.98
C THR A 444 2.10 11.34 -10.40
N SER A 445 0.96 11.14 -9.73
CA SER A 445 -0.03 10.13 -10.13
C SER A 445 -0.61 10.38 -11.53
N LEU A 446 -0.85 11.64 -11.91
CA LEU A 446 -1.28 11.99 -13.28
C LEU A 446 -0.20 11.69 -14.31
N ARG A 447 1.08 11.89 -13.95
CA ARG A 447 2.20 11.49 -14.80
C ARG A 447 2.17 9.98 -15.07
N TRP A 448 1.89 9.11 -14.09
CA TRP A 448 1.73 7.67 -14.32
C TRP A 448 0.79 7.33 -15.49
N ILE A 449 -0.32 8.07 -15.64
CA ILE A 449 -1.24 7.93 -16.78
C ILE A 449 -0.56 8.28 -18.09
N GLU A 450 0.17 9.40 -18.13
CA GLU A 450 0.90 9.86 -19.33
C GLU A 450 1.97 8.86 -19.77
N ARG A 451 2.74 8.26 -18.84
CA ARG A 451 3.70 7.21 -19.21
C ARG A 451 3.01 6.01 -19.79
N ASP A 452 1.94 5.52 -19.17
CA ASP A 452 1.26 4.33 -19.68
C ASP A 452 0.65 4.61 -21.05
N LEU A 453 0.08 5.79 -21.28
CA LEU A 453 -0.37 6.22 -22.62
C LEU A 453 0.78 6.29 -23.63
N TYR A 454 1.94 6.81 -23.23
CA TYR A 454 3.14 6.87 -24.07
C TYR A 454 3.64 5.45 -24.42
N MET A 455 3.76 4.57 -23.44
CA MET A 455 4.19 3.18 -23.62
C MET A 455 3.21 2.38 -24.48
N VAL A 456 1.90 2.64 -24.33
CA VAL A 456 0.88 2.07 -25.20
C VAL A 456 1.09 2.52 -26.63
N ARG A 457 1.25 3.83 -26.86
CA ARG A 457 1.45 4.39 -28.21
C ARG A 457 2.58 3.68 -28.95
N ASP A 458 3.74 3.53 -28.32
CA ASP A 458 4.91 2.89 -28.92
C ASP A 458 4.69 1.39 -29.25
N ASN A 459 3.64 0.75 -28.71
CA ASN A 459 3.24 -0.63 -29.01
C ASN A 459 2.06 -0.75 -29.99
N VAL A 460 1.36 0.35 -30.30
CA VAL A 460 0.13 0.33 -31.14
C VAL A 460 0.24 1.18 -32.42
N THR A 461 1.23 2.06 -32.51
CA THR A 461 1.63 2.74 -33.76
C THR A 461 2.80 2.01 -34.39
#